data_AF-A0A0Q4GZX4-F1
#
_entry.id   AF-A0A0Q4GZX4-F1
#
_cell.length_a   1.000
_cell.length_b   1.000
_cell.length_c   1.000
_cell.angle_alpha   90.00
_cell.angle_beta   90.00
_cell.angle_gamma   90.00
#
_symmetry.space_group_name_H-M   'P 1'
#
loop_
_entity.id
_entity.type
_entity.pdbx_description
1 polymer ?
#
loop_
_entity_poly.entity_id
_entity_poly.type
_entity_poly.pdbx_seq_one_letter_code
_entity_poly.pdbx_strand_id
1 'polypeptide(L)' 'MEFPHELKELYPNQIIEVRGNADALTVILNKDVDIHKFKADLIDKFSDLEEQQTLFIKHEDKQDFEKLVLA' A
#
# COMPACT_ATOMS: atom_id res chain seq x y z
N MET A 1 -10.99 -2.23 -12.58
CA MET A 1 -10.56 -2.63 -11.22
C MET A 1 -9.84 -1.45 -10.62
N GLU A 2 -10.35 -0.89 -9.53
CA GLU A 2 -9.75 0.28 -8.86
C GLU A 2 -9.11 -0.17 -7.54
N PHE A 3 -8.02 -0.95 -7.64
CA PHE A 3 -7.16 -1.32 -6.52
C PHE A 3 -6.80 -0.14 -5.57
N PRO A 4 -6.53 1.10 -6.06
CA PRO A 4 -6.28 2.23 -5.17
C PRO A 4 -7.50 2.69 -4.38
N HIS A 5 -8.71 2.51 -4.91
CA HIS A 5 -9.95 2.80 -4.18
C HIS A 5 -10.16 1.78 -3.06
N GLU A 6 -9.98 0.51 -3.38
CA GLU A 6 -10.14 -0.61 -2.46
C GLU A 6 -9.19 -0.50 -1.25
N LEU A 7 -7.92 -0.17 -1.48
CA LEU A 7 -6.96 0.09 -0.41
C LEU A 7 -7.44 1.21 0.54
N LYS A 8 -7.91 2.32 -0.04
CA LYS A 8 -8.39 3.46 0.75
C LYS A 8 -9.63 3.10 1.56
N GLU A 9 -10.50 2.24 1.05
CA GLU A 9 -11.68 1.73 1.77
C GLU A 9 -11.33 0.71 2.85
N LEU A 10 -10.32 -0.14 2.62
CA LEU A 10 -9.84 -1.12 3.61
C LEU A 10 -9.11 -0.43 4.77
N TYR A 11 -8.38 0.65 4.48
CA TYR A 11 -7.52 1.31 5.44
C TYR A 11 -7.72 2.83 5.52
N PRO A 12 -8.95 3.33 5.70
CA PRO A 12 -9.26 4.77 5.61
C PRO A 12 -8.62 5.60 6.72
N ASN A 13 -8.32 4.99 7.86
CA ASN A 13 -7.67 5.65 9.00
C ASN A 13 -6.13 5.58 8.92
N GLN A 14 -5.60 4.68 8.09
CA GLN A 14 -4.16 4.46 7.98
C GLN A 14 -3.61 5.11 6.71
N ILE A 15 -4.39 5.13 5.62
CA ILE A 15 -4.02 5.69 4.34
C ILE A 15 -4.54 7.12 4.22
N ILE A 16 -3.63 8.07 4.00
CA ILE A 16 -3.93 9.46 3.70
C ILE A 16 -4.25 9.62 2.22
N GLU A 17 -3.41 9.04 1.36
CA GLU A 17 -3.52 9.18 -0.09
C GLU A 17 -3.04 7.91 -0.80
N VAL A 18 -3.69 7.55 -1.90
CA VAL A 18 -3.24 6.49 -2.81
C VAL A 18 -3.11 7.07 -4.21
N ARG A 19 -1.97 6.82 -4.85
CA ARG A 19 -1.72 7.16 -6.25
C ARG A 19 -1.43 5.89 -7.04
N GLY A 20 -2.33 5.50 -7.93
CA GLY A 20 -2.06 4.45 -8.91
C GLY A 20 -1.37 5.03 -10.15
N ASN A 21 -0.25 4.44 -10.53
CA ASN A 21 0.36 4.60 -11.84
C ASN A 21 0.20 3.28 -12.63
N ALA A 22 0.47 3.32 -13.94
CA ALA A 22 0.23 2.19 -14.85
C ALA A 22 0.97 0.87 -14.49
N ASP A 23 2.04 0.95 -13.69
CA ASP A 23 2.91 -0.19 -13.34
C ASP A 23 3.02 -0.41 -11.82
N ALA A 24 2.62 0.56 -10.99
CA ALA A 24 2.78 0.49 -9.54
C ALA A 24 1.83 1.42 -8.78
N LEU A 25 1.61 1.12 -7.50
CA LEU A 25 0.73 1.87 -6.60
C LEU A 25 1.53 2.52 -5.49
N THR A 26 1.42 3.84 -5.33
CA THR A 26 2.01 4.55 -4.20
C THR A 26 0.96 4.79 -3.12
N VAL A 27 1.23 4.33 -1.91
CA VAL A 27 0.36 4.49 -0.73
C VAL A 27 1.07 5.40 0.26
N ILE A 28 0.40 6.49 0.61
CA ILE A 28 0.85 7.44 1.64
C ILE A 28 0.08 7.12 2.91
N LEU A 29 0.80 6.58 3.88
CA LEU A 29 0.31 6.23 5.20
C LEU A 29 0.46 7.40 6.17
N ASN A 30 -0.41 7.44 7.17
CA ASN A 30 -0.28 8.30 8.32
C ASN A 30 1.00 7.95 9.10
N LYS A 31 1.63 8.96 9.72
CA LYS A 31 2.85 8.76 10.52
C LYS A 31 2.70 7.78 11.68
N ASP A 32 1.47 7.60 12.18
CA ASP A 32 1.16 6.70 13.30
C ASP A 32 1.03 5.22 12.86
N VAL A 33 1.03 4.97 11.55
CA VAL A 33 0.87 3.62 11.00
C VAL A 33 2.20 2.89 11.03
N ASP A 34 2.15 1.62 11.44
CA ASP A 34 3.31 0.75 11.39
C ASP A 34 3.41 0.09 10.01
N ILE A 35 4.38 0.54 9.21
CA ILE A 35 4.60 0.03 7.86
C ILE A 35 4.91 -1.47 7.82
N HIS A 36 5.53 -2.03 8.86
CA HIS A 36 5.84 -3.45 8.88
C HIS A 36 4.56 -4.27 9.06
N LYS A 37 3.68 -3.86 9.98
CA LYS A 37 2.37 -4.48 10.14
C LYS A 37 1.51 -4.32 8.89
N PHE A 38 1.49 -3.13 8.31
CA PHE A 38 0.70 -2.86 7.10
C PHE A 38 1.15 -3.72 5.92
N LYS A 39 2.47 -3.84 5.69
CA LYS A 39 3.02 -4.72 4.66
C LYS A 39 2.67 -6.18 4.91
N ALA A 40 2.75 -6.66 6.14
CA ALA A 40 2.40 -8.04 6.48
C ALA A 40 0.91 -8.33 6.23
N ASP A 41 0.02 -7.40 6.60
CA ASP A 41 -1.42 -7.52 6.36
C ASP A 41 -1.76 -7.50 4.85
N LEU A 42 -1.06 -6.65 4.08
CA LEU A 42 -1.19 -6.65 2.62
C LEU A 42 -0.71 -7.96 2.00
N ILE A 43 0.46 -8.48 2.41
CA ILE A 43 0.94 -9.77 1.91
C ILE A 43 -0.06 -10.87 2.24
N ASP A 44 -0.62 -10.91 3.44
CA ASP A 44 -1.60 -11.92 3.85
C ASP A 44 -2.92 -11.82 3.06
N LYS A 45 -3.44 -10.61 2.86
CA LYS A 45 -4.68 -10.39 2.09
C LYS A 45 -4.52 -10.62 0.59
N PHE A 46 -3.36 -10.28 0.06
CA PHE A 46 -3.09 -10.26 -1.37
C PHE A 46 -2.01 -11.28 -1.76
N SER A 47 -1.83 -12.33 -0.95
CA SER A 47 -0.91 -13.46 -1.23
C SER A 47 -1.37 -14.33 -2.40
N ASP A 48 -2.61 -14.16 -2.86
CA ASP A 48 -3.22 -14.95 -3.94
C ASP A 48 -3.34 -14.14 -5.24
N LEU A 49 -2.54 -13.08 -5.39
CA LEU A 49 -2.55 -12.28 -6.61
C LEU A 49 -1.99 -13.10 -7.78
N GLU A 50 -2.79 -13.28 -8.83
CA GLU A 50 -2.37 -13.95 -10.07
C GLU A 50 -1.23 -13.22 -10.80
N GLU A 51 -1.09 -11.91 -10.57
CA GLU A 51 -0.04 -11.07 -11.13
C GLU A 51 0.71 -10.29 -10.04
N GLN A 52 2.03 -10.20 -10.22
CA GLN A 52 2.89 -9.46 -9.31
C GLN A 52 2.53 -7.96 -9.30
N GLN A 53 2.13 -7.45 -8.15
CA GLN A 53 1.80 -6.04 -7.95
C GLN A 53 2.90 -5.34 -7.15
N THR A 54 3.42 -4.23 -7.68
CA THR A 54 4.38 -3.40 -6.95
C THR A 54 3.69 -2.25 -6.22
N LEU A 55 3.87 -2.19 -4.91
CA LEU A 55 3.40 -1.13 -4.04
C LEU A 55 4.57 -0.34 -3.44
N PHE A 56 4.48 0.97 -3.47
CA PHE A 56 5.40 1.90 -2.83
C PHE A 56 4.70 2.55 -1.66
N ILE A 57 5.07 2.14 -0.45
CA ILE A 57 4.43 2.60 0.77
C ILE A 57 5.35 3.61 1.43
N LYS A 58 4.84 4.78 1.79
CA LYS A 58 5.59 5.79 2.55
C LYS A 58 4.75 6.38 3.67
N HIS A 59 5.39 6.94 4.69
CA HIS A 59 4.69 7.77 5.68
C HIS A 59 4.64 9.22 5.22
N GLU A 60 3.66 10.00 5.70
CA GLU A 60 3.61 11.46 5.45
C GLU A 60 4.87 12.18 5.93
N ASP A 61 5.48 11.70 7.03
CA ASP A 61 6.62 12.33 7.69
C ASP A 61 7.98 11.78 7.20
N LYS A 62 7.97 10.67 6.46
CA LYS A 62 9.19 10.03 5.94
C LYS A 62 9.34 10.25 4.44
N GLN A 63 10.53 10.64 4.01
CA GLN A 63 10.88 10.69 2.58
C GLN A 63 11.20 9.32 1.98
N ASP A 64 11.48 8.31 2.82
CA ASP A 64 11.74 6.95 2.38
C ASP A 64 10.45 6.25 1.92
N PHE A 65 10.57 5.54 0.80
CA PHE A 65 9.53 4.68 0.26
C PHE A 65 9.93 3.23 0.47
N GLU A 66 9.08 2.47 1.14
CA GLU A 66 9.19 1.03 1.25
C GLU A 66 8.53 0.38 0.04
N LYS A 67 9.33 -0.31 -0.77
CA LYS A 67 8.82 -1.13 -1.85
C LYS A 67 8.31 -2.46 -1.29
N LEU A 68 7.04 -2.74 -1.52
CA LEU A 68 6.41 -4.03 -1.32
C LEU A 68 6.06 -4.63 -2.67
N VAL A 69 6.38 -5.91 -2.85
CA VAL A 69 6.00 -6.66 -4.04
C VAL A 69 5.07 -7.76 -3.56
N LEU A 70 3.84 -7.76 -4.03
CA LEU A 70 2.87 -8.81 -3.78
C LEU A 70 2.91 -9.78 -4.96
N ALA A 71 3.04 -11.07 -4.69
CA ALA A 71 3.11 -12.16 -5.66
C ALA A 71 2.73 -13.47 -4.98
#